data_AF-A0A499UKL9-F1
#
_entry.id   AF-A0A499UKL9-F1
#
_cell.length_a   1.000
_cell.length_b   1.000
_cell.length_c   1.000
_cell.angle_alpha   90.00
_cell.angle_beta   90.00
_cell.angle_gamma   90.00
#
_symmetry.space_group_name_H-M   'P 1'
#
loop_
_entity.id
_entity.type
_entity.pdbx_description
1 polymer ?
#
loop_
_entity_poly.entity_id
_entity_poly.type
_entity_poly.pdbx_seq_one_letter_code
_entity_poly.pdbx_strand_id
1 'polypeptide(L)'
;MASTKSKSAYARHNGTAPLPVWSGNRERHRLSRMGNRQLNVALHRIAITQAHYLPEARDYLQRRRQAGDTSTESIRVLKRRLSDVVYRALRRDAHPAEEPQIPLAAAA
;
A
#
# COMPACT_ATOMS: atom_id res chain seq x y z
N MET A 1 -12.90 5.62 15.67
CA MET A 1 -12.15 4.64 14.85
C MET A 1 -11.96 5.18 13.44
N ALA A 2 -10.78 5.03 12.82
CA ALA A 2 -10.52 5.55 11.47
C ALA A 2 -11.27 4.72 10.42
N SER A 3 -12.15 5.37 9.63
CA SER A 3 -12.87 4.75 8.51
C SER A 3 -11.90 4.09 7.52
N THR A 4 -12.21 2.89 7.03
CA THR A 4 -11.43 2.16 6.00
C THR A 4 -12.08 2.24 4.61
N LYS A 5 -13.11 3.09 4.45
CA LYS A 5 -13.93 3.13 3.23
C LYS A 5 -13.21 3.67 1.98
N SER A 6 -12.00 4.24 2.12
CA SER A 6 -11.19 4.74 0.98
C SER A 6 -9.71 4.34 1.10
N LYS A 7 -9.00 4.30 -0.03
CA LYS A 7 -7.55 4.01 -0.13
C LYS A 7 -6.72 4.82 0.88
N SER A 8 -6.96 6.14 0.92
CA SER A 8 -6.25 7.05 1.81
C SER A 8 -6.61 6.84 3.28
N ALA A 9 -7.85 6.45 3.56
CA ALA A 9 -8.29 6.16 4.92
C ALA A 9 -7.72 4.82 5.43
N TYR A 10 -7.62 3.82 4.55
CA TYR A 10 -6.87 2.58 4.81
C TYR A 10 -5.38 2.86 5.08
N ALA A 11 -4.76 3.76 4.31
CA ALA A 11 -3.37 4.17 4.53
C ALA A 11 -3.16 4.84 5.90
N ARG A 12 -4.13 5.63 6.36
CA ARG A 12 -4.11 6.20 7.71
C ARG A 12 -4.28 5.10 8.76
N HIS A 13 -5.19 4.15 8.52
CA HIS A 13 -5.43 3.03 9.43
C HIS A 13 -4.19 2.13 9.60
N ASN A 14 -3.47 1.79 8.52
CA ASN A 14 -2.28 0.94 8.58
C ASN A 14 -0.96 1.71 8.80
N GLY A 15 -1.00 3.03 8.98
CA GLY A 15 0.19 3.85 9.24
C GLY A 15 1.14 4.02 8.05
N THR A 16 0.67 3.81 6.82
CA THR A 16 1.42 4.08 5.58
C THR A 16 1.12 5.43 4.96
N ALA A 17 0.14 6.17 5.49
CA ALA A 17 -0.20 7.50 5.03
C ALA A 17 1.02 8.45 5.11
N PRO A 18 1.29 9.22 4.04
CA PRO A 18 2.34 10.24 4.07
C PRO A 18 1.96 11.32 5.07
N LEU A 19 2.87 11.66 5.99
CA LEU A 19 2.72 12.79 6.90
C LEU A 19 3.69 13.89 6.48
N PRO A 20 3.21 15.03 5.97
CA PRO A 20 4.08 16.10 5.56
C PRO A 20 4.85 16.65 6.77
N VAL A 21 6.12 16.97 6.54
CA VAL A 21 6.97 17.73 7.45
C VAL A 21 7.52 18.89 6.65
N TRP A 22 7.30 20.09 7.17
CA TRP A 22 7.80 21.32 6.59
C TRP A 22 9.12 21.67 7.28
N SER A 23 10.17 21.75 6.49
CA SER A 23 11.53 22.10 6.91
C SER A 23 12.12 22.98 5.81
N GLY A 24 11.66 24.24 5.74
CA GLY A 24 12.06 25.17 4.68
C GLY A 24 11.76 24.64 3.26
N ASN A 25 12.64 24.96 2.31
CA ASN A 25 12.49 24.80 0.85
C ASN A 25 12.37 23.34 0.33
N ARG A 26 12.15 22.35 1.21
CA ARG A 26 11.98 20.93 0.85
C ARG A 26 10.75 20.33 1.53
N GLU A 27 9.81 19.87 0.71
CA GLU A 27 8.70 19.05 1.17
C GLU A 27 9.19 17.62 1.43
N ARG A 28 9.11 17.17 2.69
CA ARG A 28 9.46 15.79 3.09
C ARG A 28 8.32 15.13 3.83
N HIS A 29 8.37 13.79 3.86
CA HIS A 29 7.33 12.98 4.48
C HIS A 29 7.90 12.10 5.59
N ARG A 30 7.36 12.24 6.81
CA ARG A 30 7.71 11.37 7.95
C ARG A 30 6.83 10.14 8.04
N LEU A 31 7.32 9.16 8.78
CA LEU A 31 6.57 7.96 9.16
C LEU A 31 5.45 8.31 10.14
N SER A 32 4.26 7.75 9.94
CA SER A 32 3.21 7.76 10.96
C SER A 32 3.53 6.79 12.10
N ARG A 33 3.61 7.33 13.32
CA ARG A 33 3.69 6.54 14.57
C ARG A 33 2.31 6.09 15.07
N MET A 34 1.25 6.29 14.30
CA MET A 34 -0.12 5.89 14.66
C MET A 34 -0.61 4.78 13.73
N GLY A 35 -1.74 4.13 14.07
CA GLY A 35 -2.36 3.08 13.27
C GLY A 35 -1.94 1.66 13.62
N ASN A 36 -2.44 0.69 12.86
CA ASN A 36 -2.22 -0.74 13.06
C ASN A 36 -0.76 -1.12 12.75
N ARG A 37 0.01 -1.44 13.81
CA ARG A 37 1.44 -1.77 13.72
C ARG A 37 1.72 -3.10 13.03
N GLN A 38 0.86 -4.09 13.22
CA GLN A 38 1.04 -5.41 12.62
C GLN A 38 0.92 -5.32 11.10
N LEU A 39 -0.11 -4.62 10.60
CA LEU A 39 -0.27 -4.36 9.16
C LEU A 39 0.90 -3.55 8.60
N ASN A 40 1.38 -2.54 9.33
CA ASN A 40 2.53 -1.74 8.90
C ASN A 40 3.81 -2.59 8.75
N VAL A 41 4.07 -3.48 9.72
CA VAL A 41 5.21 -4.40 9.70
C VAL A 41 5.08 -5.41 8.56
N ALA A 42 3.89 -5.97 8.33
CA ALA A 42 3.64 -6.89 7.22
C ALA A 42 3.93 -6.22 5.87
N LEU A 43 3.39 -5.01 5.64
CA LEU A 43 3.65 -4.24 4.43
C LEU A 43 5.12 -3.85 4.28
N HIS A 44 5.81 -3.56 5.39
CA HIS A 44 7.25 -3.29 5.36
C HIS A 44 8.05 -4.52 4.94
N ARG A 45 7.75 -5.70 5.51
CA ARG A 45 8.40 -6.96 5.13
C ARG A 45 8.20 -7.25 3.65
N ILE A 46 6.97 -7.14 3.14
CA ILE A 46 6.67 -7.31 1.72
C ILE A 46 7.49 -6.33 0.87
N ALA A 47 7.58 -5.06 1.25
CA ALA A 47 8.36 -4.06 0.52
C ALA A 47 9.85 -4.42 0.44
N ILE A 48 10.44 -4.91 1.54
CA ILE A 48 11.85 -5.34 1.58
C ILE A 48 12.04 -6.59 0.73
N THR A 49 11.17 -7.59 0.85
CA THR A 49 11.20 -8.80 0.01
C THR A 49 11.12 -8.43 -1.47
N GLN A 50 10.18 -7.56 -1.86
CA GLN A 50 10.09 -7.12 -3.26
C GLN A 50 11.33 -6.38 -3.73
N ALA A 51 11.90 -5.50 -2.91
CA ALA A 51 13.15 -4.81 -3.23
C ALA A 51 14.32 -5.79 -3.45
N HIS A 52 14.35 -6.91 -2.73
CA HIS A 52 15.39 -7.92 -2.89
C HIS A 52 15.16 -8.87 -4.07
N TYR A 53 13.93 -9.27 -4.36
CA TYR A 53 13.70 -10.36 -5.32
C TYR A 53 13.05 -9.93 -6.64
N LEU A 54 12.37 -8.78 -6.68
CA LEU A 54 11.65 -8.33 -7.87
C LEU A 54 12.39 -7.19 -8.58
N PRO A 55 12.79 -7.37 -9.86
CA PRO A 55 13.42 -6.32 -10.65
C PRO A 55 12.58 -5.04 -10.74
N GLU A 56 11.26 -5.17 -10.95
CA GLU A 56 10.35 -4.03 -11.05
C GLU A 56 10.36 -3.13 -9.80
N ALA A 57 10.48 -3.74 -8.61
CA ALA A 57 10.54 -3.00 -7.36
C ALA A 57 11.89 -2.27 -7.22
N ARG A 58 12.99 -2.88 -7.67
CA ARG A 58 14.31 -2.25 -7.71
C ARG A 58 14.32 -1.05 -8.65
N ASP A 59 13.79 -1.20 -9.86
CA ASP A 59 13.69 -0.13 -10.84
C ASP A 59 12.82 1.03 -10.33
N TYR A 60 11.72 0.69 -9.66
CA TYR A 60 10.89 1.70 -9.01
C TYR A 60 11.66 2.49 -7.95
N LEU A 61 12.38 1.80 -7.06
CA LEU A 61 13.18 2.45 -6.01
C LEU A 61 14.32 3.29 -6.62
N GLN A 62 14.96 2.82 -7.69
CA GLN A 62 16.00 3.56 -8.39
C GLN A 62 15.45 4.86 -9.00
N ARG A 63 14.29 4.81 -9.68
CA ARG A 63 13.63 6.01 -10.20
C ARG A 63 13.30 7.00 -9.09
N ARG A 64 12.84 6.54 -7.93
CA ARG A 64 12.59 7.41 -6.76
C ARG A 64 13.88 8.06 -6.25
N ARG A 65 14.98 7.31 -6.17
CA ARG A 65 16.30 7.84 -5.77
C ARG A 65 16.83 8.88 -6.76
N GLN A 66 16.68 8.64 -8.06
CA GLN A 66 17.04 9.60 -9.11
C GLN A 66 16.21 10.89 -9.02
N ALA A 67 14.95 10.79 -8.57
CA ALA A 67 14.09 11.93 -8.30
C ALA A 67 14.42 12.69 -6.99
N GLY A 68 15.45 12.25 -6.24
CA GLY A 68 15.92 12.93 -5.02
C GLY A 68 15.43 12.34 -3.70
N ASP A 69 14.67 11.24 -3.72
CA ASP A 69 14.29 10.55 -2.48
C ASP A 69 15.50 9.84 -1.85
N THR A 70 15.60 9.87 -0.52
CA THR A 70 16.50 8.97 0.21
C THR A 70 16.06 7.50 0.09
N SER A 71 16.95 6.56 0.42
CA SER A 71 16.61 5.13 0.48
C SER A 71 15.41 4.85 1.39
N THR A 72 15.30 5.55 2.52
CA THR A 72 14.17 5.38 3.45
C THR A 72 12.88 5.98 2.90
N GLU A 73 12.94 7.13 2.22
CA GLU A 73 11.78 7.76 1.58
C GLU A 73 11.26 6.91 0.42
N SER A 74 12.14 6.43 -0.46
CA SER A 74 11.76 5.55 -1.57
C SER A 74 11.08 4.27 -1.09
N ILE A 75 11.56 3.63 -0.02
CA ILE A 75 10.89 2.46 0.60
C ILE A 75 9.52 2.83 1.18
N ARG A 76 9.36 4.01 1.79
CA ARG A 76 8.05 4.48 2.28
C ARG A 76 7.06 4.66 1.15
N VAL A 77 7.50 5.20 0.01
CA VAL A 77 6.67 5.35 -1.18
C VAL A 77 6.27 3.99 -1.73
N LEU A 78 7.21 3.04 -1.85
CA LEU A 78 6.90 1.67 -2.26
C LEU A 78 5.88 1.01 -1.31
N LYS A 79 6.07 1.15 0.00
CA LYS A 79 5.12 0.63 1.01
C LYS A 79 3.74 1.27 0.88
N ARG A 80 3.66 2.58 0.60
CA ARG A 80 2.38 3.28 0.34
C ARG A 80 1.68 2.74 -0.90
N ARG A 81 2.43 2.45 -1.97
CA ARG A 81 1.91 1.82 -3.19
C ARG A 81 1.37 0.42 -2.90
N LEU A 82 2.10 -0.39 -2.13
CA LEU A 82 1.64 -1.72 -1.72
C LEU A 82 0.38 -1.69 -0.87
N SER A 83 0.26 -0.71 0.03
CA SER A 83 -0.96 -0.46 0.79
C SER A 83 -2.18 -0.24 -0.12
N ASP A 84 -2.02 0.49 -1.22
CA ASP A 84 -3.10 0.68 -2.20
C ASP A 84 -3.42 -0.58 -3.01
N VAL A 85 -2.42 -1.42 -3.30
CA VAL A 85 -2.63 -2.72 -3.96
C VAL A 85 -3.42 -3.65 -3.06
N VAL A 86 -3.02 -3.80 -1.80
CA VAL A 86 -3.72 -4.62 -0.81
C VAL A 86 -5.15 -4.14 -0.62
N TYR A 87 -5.38 -2.84 -0.51
CA TYR A 87 -6.73 -2.30 -0.41
C TYR A 87 -7.61 -2.65 -1.62
N ARG A 88 -7.05 -2.59 -2.84
CA ARG A 88 -7.79 -2.98 -4.06
C ARG A 88 -8.12 -4.47 -4.07
N ALA A 89 -7.17 -5.31 -3.67
CA ALA A 89 -7.39 -6.76 -3.54
C ALA A 89 -8.51 -7.04 -2.53
N LEU A 90 -8.42 -6.50 -1.32
CA LEU A 90 -9.45 -6.66 -0.28
C LEU A 90 -10.84 -6.20 -0.74
N ARG A 91 -10.93 -5.12 -1.53
CA ARG A 91 -12.20 -4.66 -2.09
C ARG A 91 -12.76 -5.58 -3.17
N ARG A 92 -11.88 -6.13 -4.00
CA ARG A 92 -12.26 -7.13 -5.01
C ARG A 92 -12.77 -8.39 -4.32
N ASP A 93 -12.12 -8.83 -3.26
CA ASP A 93 -12.52 -10.03 -2.51
C ASP A 93 -13.83 -9.80 -1.72
N ALA A 94 -14.06 -8.59 -1.22
CA ALA A 94 -15.29 -8.21 -0.51
C ALA A 94 -16.51 -8.02 -1.42
N HIS A 95 -16.28 -7.81 -2.72
CA HIS A 95 -17.29 -7.78 -3.76
C HIS A 95 -16.94 -8.86 -4.78
N PRO A 96 -17.07 -10.15 -4.44
CA PRO A 96 -16.95 -11.19 -5.45
C PRO A 96 -17.95 -10.80 -6.54
N ALA A 97 -17.46 -10.66 -7.78
CA ALA A 97 -18.35 -10.48 -8.91
C ALA A 97 -19.44 -11.55 -8.76
N GLU A 98 -20.72 -11.14 -8.80
CA GLU A 98 -21.86 -12.04 -8.73
C GLU A 98 -21.49 -13.32 -9.49
N GLU A 99 -21.35 -14.42 -8.74
CA GLU A 99 -21.04 -15.70 -9.36
C GLU A 99 -22.08 -15.89 -10.47
N PRO A 100 -21.68 -16.19 -11.71
CA PRO A 100 -22.66 -16.52 -12.74
C PRO A 100 -23.45 -17.70 -12.18
N GLN A 101 -24.71 -17.41 -11.83
CA GLN A 101 -25.64 -18.36 -11.26
C GLN A 101 -25.83 -19.43 -12.33
N ILE A 102 -25.06 -20.52 -12.24
CA ILE A 102 -25.25 -21.68 -13.09
C ILE A 102 -26.68 -22.11 -12.77
N PRO A 103 -27.63 -21.98 -13.72
CA PRO A 103 -28.96 -22.49 -13.47
C PRO A 103 -28.75 -23.98 -13.25
N LEU A 104 -29.20 -24.48 -12.10
CA LEU A 104 -29.42 -25.90 -11.90
C LEU A 104 -30.49 -26.29 -12.92
N ALA A 105 -30.05 -26.51 -14.16
CA ALA A 105 -30.91 -26.94 -15.25
C ALA A 105 -31.46 -28.29 -14.81
N ALA A 106 -32.75 -28.26 -14.48
CA ALA A 106 -33.69 -29.36 -14.41
C ALA A 106 -33.08 -30.71 -14.83
N ALA A 107 -32.57 -31.46 -13.84
CA ALA A 107 -32.54 -32.90 -13.94
C ALA A 107 -33.98 -33.37 -13.66
N ALA A 108 -34.78 -33.40 -14.73
CA ALA A 108 -36.06 -34.10 -14.80
C ALA A 108 -35.83 -35.43 -15.54
#